data_AF-A0A9N9Q0Z1-F1
#
_entry.id   AF-A0A9N9Q0Z1-F1
#
_cell.length_a   1.000
_cell.length_b   1.000
_cell.length_c   1.000
_cell.angle_alpha   90.00
_cell.angle_beta   90.00
_cell.angle_gamma   90.00
#
_symmetry.space_group_name_H-M   'P 1'
#
loop_
_entity.id
_entity.type
_entity.pdbx_description
1 polymer ?
#
loop_
_entity_poly.entity_id
_entity_poly.type
_entity_poly.pdbx_seq_one_letter_code
_entity_poly.pdbx_strand_id
1 'polypeptide(L)'
;MPYKCNQTWEEGKDDPWIMFHTSGTTGLSLKFDMIVTFPEISVGLPKLITLTNKMMTVFDVTSTLPDADQATQASKNKDRRVYSPIPMFHQVGMVGALQGTVWRVATIVLGPSTKPPGPALSAQVLQFGQVQGFVGPPLLLKALCRDPASLELVRGLRFINWGGAPLEKAIGDLLKDYI
;
A
#
# COMPACT_ATOMS: atom_id res chain seq x y z
N MET A 1 27.17 -9.63 8.83
CA MET A 1 27.22 -9.36 10.28
C MET A 1 25.89 -8.70 10.67
N PRO A 2 25.24 -9.08 11.78
CA PRO A 2 24.03 -8.37 12.22
C PRO A 2 24.40 -6.94 12.60
N TYR A 3 23.64 -5.98 12.08
CA TYR A 3 23.77 -4.57 12.46
C TYR A 3 23.37 -4.42 13.93
N LYS A 4 24.28 -3.91 14.79
CA LYS A 4 23.97 -3.64 16.19
C LYS A 4 23.36 -2.25 16.30
N CYS A 5 22.05 -2.18 16.52
CA CYS A 5 21.40 -0.94 16.93
C CYS A 5 21.61 -0.76 18.44
N ASN A 6 22.48 0.16 18.84
CA ASN A 6 22.76 0.46 20.25
C ASN A 6 21.97 1.68 20.76
N GLN A 7 21.21 2.34 19.88
CA GLN A 7 20.38 3.49 20.23
C GLN A 7 19.11 3.03 20.95
N THR A 8 18.67 3.82 21.93
CA THR A 8 17.33 3.71 22.51
C THR A 8 16.27 4.21 21.53
N TRP A 9 14.99 3.89 21.80
CA TRP A 9 13.87 4.42 21.02
C TRP A 9 13.86 5.95 20.98
N GLU A 10 14.05 6.62 22.12
CA GLU A 10 14.01 8.08 22.20
C GLU A 10 15.12 8.74 21.39
N GLU A 11 16.28 8.10 21.28
CA GLU A 11 17.41 8.59 20.47
C GLU A 11 17.18 8.38 18.96
N GLY A 12 16.58 7.25 18.56
CA GLY A 12 16.51 6.83 17.16
C GLY A 12 15.16 7.05 16.46
N LYS A 13 14.09 7.44 17.16
CA LYS A 13 12.73 7.53 16.57
C LYS A 13 12.66 8.52 15.40
N ASP A 14 13.45 9.58 15.41
CA ASP A 14 13.45 10.60 14.36
C ASP A 14 14.53 10.37 13.30
N ASP A 15 15.34 9.30 13.44
CA ASP A 15 16.33 8.93 12.44
C ASP A 15 15.66 8.44 11.13
N PRO A 16 16.29 8.73 9.96
CA PRO A 16 15.81 8.22 8.67
C PRO A 16 15.74 6.70 8.64
N TRP A 17 14.64 6.17 8.13
CA TRP A 17 14.41 4.75 7.95
C TRP A 17 14.43 4.35 6.48
N ILE A 18 13.55 4.95 5.66
CA ILE A 18 13.48 4.70 4.22
C ILE A 18 13.24 6.01 3.48
N MET A 19 13.84 6.11 2.30
CA MET A 19 13.64 7.22 1.37
C MET A 19 12.90 6.75 0.11
N PHE A 20 11.91 7.53 -0.34
CA PHE A 20 11.19 7.31 -1.59
C PHE A 20 11.31 8.53 -2.50
N HIS A 21 11.38 8.29 -3.80
CA HIS A 21 11.17 9.34 -4.79
C HIS A 21 9.70 9.39 -5.18
N THR A 22 9.15 10.60 -5.28
CA THR A 22 7.85 10.82 -5.93
C THR A 22 8.04 10.81 -7.45
N SER A 23 7.02 10.39 -8.21
CA SER A 23 7.08 10.36 -9.67
C SER A 23 7.19 11.74 -10.35
N GLY A 24 7.10 12.83 -9.59
CA GLY A 24 7.24 14.20 -10.11
C GLY A 24 6.08 14.67 -10.99
N THR A 25 4.93 13.98 -10.99
CA THR A 25 3.81 14.22 -11.93
C THR A 25 3.13 15.59 -11.78
N THR A 26 3.35 16.31 -10.68
CA THR A 26 2.87 17.69 -10.44
C THR A 26 3.84 18.78 -10.91
N GLY A 27 4.83 18.45 -11.75
CA GLY A 27 5.67 19.43 -12.45
C GLY A 27 4.89 20.48 -13.27
N LEU A 28 3.59 20.28 -13.50
CA LEU A 28 2.63 21.29 -13.94
C LEU A 28 1.41 21.25 -12.98
N SER A 29 0.96 22.41 -12.51
CA SER A 29 -0.25 22.64 -11.69
C SER A 29 -0.13 22.52 -10.16
N LEU A 30 0.82 23.19 -9.53
CA LEU A 30 0.61 23.79 -8.21
C LEU A 30 1.38 25.11 -8.10
N LYS A 31 0.85 26.19 -8.68
CA LYS A 31 1.04 27.53 -8.10
C LYS A 31 0.13 27.59 -6.88
N PHE A 32 0.61 27.09 -5.74
CA PHE A 32 0.04 27.41 -4.44
C PHE A 32 1.12 28.13 -3.65
N ASP A 33 0.88 29.43 -3.44
CA ASP A 33 1.70 30.35 -2.69
C ASP A 33 1.78 29.92 -1.22
N MET A 34 2.72 29.04 -0.88
CA MET A 34 3.30 28.90 0.46
C MET A 34 4.52 27.99 0.42
N ILE A 35 5.57 28.39 -0.30
CA ILE A 35 6.90 27.79 -0.16
C ILE A 35 7.90 28.94 -0.08
N VAL A 36 8.61 29.00 1.05
CA VAL A 36 9.82 29.82 1.23
C VAL A 36 10.79 29.46 0.10
N THR A 37 11.04 30.44 -0.77
CA THR A 37 11.86 30.34 -1.96
C THR A 37 13.32 30.04 -1.60
N PHE A 38 13.79 28.81 -1.82
CA PHE A 38 15.20 28.55 -2.08
C PHE A 38 15.41 28.58 -3.61
N PRO A 39 16.34 29.38 -4.18
CA PRO A 39 16.36 29.68 -5.62
C PRO A 39 16.76 28.55 -6.59
N GLU A 40 17.00 27.33 -6.13
CA GLU A 40 17.53 26.25 -6.99
C GLU A 40 16.73 24.93 -6.90
N ILE A 41 15.40 24.99 -6.94
CA ILE A 41 14.57 23.78 -7.04
C ILE A 41 13.98 23.68 -8.44
N SER A 42 14.65 22.87 -9.25
CA SER A 42 14.24 22.46 -10.59
C SER A 42 12.81 21.87 -10.58
N VAL A 43 11.91 22.53 -11.28
CA VAL A 43 10.51 22.13 -11.42
C VAL A 43 10.43 20.86 -12.27
N GLY A 44 9.81 19.80 -11.76
CA GLY A 44 9.60 18.53 -12.48
C GLY A 44 10.57 17.39 -12.15
N LEU A 45 11.52 17.57 -11.24
CA LEU A 45 12.37 16.46 -10.75
C LEU A 45 11.68 15.66 -9.63
N PRO A 46 11.87 14.32 -9.58
CA PRO A 46 11.43 13.49 -8.47
C PRO A 46 11.86 14.05 -7.11
N LYS A 47 10.90 14.44 -6.26
CA LYS A 47 11.20 14.90 -4.89
C LYS A 47 11.44 13.70 -3.98
N LEU A 48 12.46 13.79 -3.14
CA LEU A 48 12.76 12.80 -2.11
C LEU A 48 11.85 12.99 -0.89
N ILE A 49 11.26 11.91 -0.41
CA ILE A 49 10.50 11.83 0.83
C ILE A 49 11.24 10.88 1.77
N THR A 50 11.62 11.37 2.94
CA THR A 50 12.27 10.58 3.99
C THR A 50 11.25 10.23 5.06
N LEU A 51 11.09 8.93 5.35
CA LEU A 51 10.30 8.43 6.47
C LEU A 51 11.22 8.08 7.63
N THR A 52 10.84 8.45 8.85
CA THR A 52 11.59 8.15 10.08
C THR A 52 11.15 6.83 10.72
N ASN A 53 11.91 6.33 11.69
CA ASN A 53 11.52 5.17 12.51
C ASN A 53 10.18 5.38 13.24
N LYS A 54 9.86 6.60 13.67
CA LYS A 54 8.57 6.95 14.27
C LYS A 54 7.43 6.85 13.27
N MET A 55 7.64 7.30 12.03
CA MET A 55 6.61 7.16 10.99
C MET A 55 6.30 5.70 10.67
N MET A 56 7.22 4.79 10.97
CA MET A 56 7.01 3.35 10.82
C MET A 56 6.06 2.72 11.81
N THR A 57 5.94 3.30 13.00
CA THR A 57 5.08 2.76 14.05
C THR A 57 3.65 3.27 13.93
N VAL A 58 3.31 4.01 12.86
CA VAL A 58 1.97 4.62 12.73
C VAL A 58 0.84 3.59 12.84
N PHE A 59 1.01 2.38 12.32
CA PHE A 59 -0.02 1.32 12.46
C PHE A 59 -0.12 0.73 13.86
N ASP A 60 0.97 0.76 14.63
CA ASP A 60 0.96 0.38 16.03
C ASP A 60 0.28 1.48 16.87
N VAL A 61 0.66 2.74 16.64
CA VAL A 61 0.06 3.90 17.31
C VAL A 61 -1.44 4.03 17.00
N THR A 62 -1.91 3.65 15.81
CA THR A 62 -3.35 3.66 15.53
C THR A 62 -4.17 2.74 16.45
N SER A 63 -3.53 1.74 17.06
CA SER A 63 -4.19 0.85 18.03
C SER A 63 -4.37 1.49 19.42
N THR A 64 -3.72 2.63 19.68
CA THR A 64 -3.83 3.36 20.96
C THR A 64 -4.79 4.54 20.91
N LEU A 65 -5.38 4.81 19.74
CA LEU A 65 -6.36 5.89 19.57
C LEU A 65 -7.66 5.56 20.32
N PRO A 66 -8.41 6.57 20.80
CA PRO A 66 -9.65 6.35 21.57
C PRO A 66 -10.73 5.53 20.86
N ASP A 67 -10.71 5.51 19.52
CA ASP A 67 -11.63 4.82 18.62
C ASP A 67 -10.98 3.62 17.91
N ALA A 68 -9.88 3.10 18.44
CA ALA A 68 -9.14 1.98 17.85
C ALA A 68 -9.94 0.66 17.76
N ASP A 69 -11.05 0.55 18.52
CA ASP A 69 -11.99 -0.57 18.48
C ASP A 69 -12.91 -0.53 17.25
N GLN A 70 -13.03 0.61 16.58
CA GLN A 70 -13.83 0.75 15.37
C GLN A 70 -13.19 0.03 14.18
N ALA A 71 -14.03 -0.47 13.27
CA ALA A 71 -13.57 -1.11 12.05
C ALA A 71 -12.85 -0.09 11.15
N THR A 72 -11.55 -0.25 10.97
CA THR A 72 -10.74 0.54 10.04
C THR A 72 -10.30 -0.35 8.87
N GLN A 73 -9.80 0.28 7.80
CA GLN A 73 -9.10 -0.45 6.74
C GLN A 73 -7.92 -1.26 7.30
N ALA A 74 -7.37 -0.84 8.44
CA ALA A 74 -6.29 -1.54 9.13
C ALA A 74 -6.73 -2.83 9.80
N SER A 75 -7.84 -2.79 10.54
CA SER A 75 -8.35 -3.96 11.25
C SER A 75 -8.85 -5.04 10.29
N LYS A 76 -9.32 -4.68 9.09
CA LYS A 76 -9.68 -5.66 8.03
C LYS A 76 -8.51 -6.54 7.59
N ASN A 77 -7.29 -6.01 7.60
CA ASN A 77 -6.09 -6.73 7.17
C ASN A 77 -5.49 -7.63 8.27
N LYS A 78 -5.87 -7.40 9.55
CA LYS A 78 -5.25 -8.07 10.70
C LYS A 78 -5.48 -9.58 10.67
N ASP A 79 -4.41 -10.36 10.89
CA ASP A 79 -4.44 -11.83 10.88
C ASP A 79 -4.97 -12.43 9.56
N ARG A 80 -4.76 -11.72 8.43
CA ARG A 80 -5.19 -12.16 7.09
C ARG A 80 -4.02 -12.34 6.14
N ARG A 81 -4.20 -13.23 5.16
CA ARG A 81 -3.35 -13.29 3.97
C ARG A 81 -3.85 -12.27 2.94
N VAL A 82 -3.01 -11.33 2.55
CA VAL A 82 -3.40 -10.20 1.69
C VAL A 82 -2.53 -10.17 0.46
N TYR A 83 -3.13 -10.25 -0.72
CA TYR A 83 -2.39 -10.09 -1.98
C TYR A 83 -2.10 -8.61 -2.22
N SER A 84 -0.81 -8.26 -2.38
CA SER A 84 -0.38 -6.95 -2.84
C SER A 84 0.45 -7.08 -4.12
N PRO A 85 -0.10 -6.73 -5.29
CA PRO A 85 0.67 -6.57 -6.53
C PRO A 85 1.46 -5.26 -6.58
N ILE A 86 1.42 -4.41 -5.54
CA ILE A 86 2.09 -3.11 -5.58
C ILE A 86 3.61 -3.35 -5.42
N PRO A 87 4.45 -2.89 -6.37
CA PRO A 87 5.89 -3.07 -6.27
C PRO A 87 6.46 -2.41 -5.01
N MET A 88 7.48 -3.02 -4.39
CA MET A 88 8.09 -2.48 -3.17
C MET A 88 8.93 -1.21 -3.41
N PHE A 89 9.27 -0.84 -4.65
CA PHE A 89 9.84 0.49 -4.90
C PHE A 89 8.80 1.61 -4.76
N HIS A 90 7.50 1.28 -4.75
CA HIS A 90 6.42 2.21 -4.47
C HIS A 90 6.16 2.25 -2.96
N GLN A 91 6.03 3.46 -2.39
CA GLN A 91 5.86 3.66 -0.93
C GLN A 91 4.82 2.72 -0.31
N VAL A 92 3.61 2.64 -0.89
CA VAL A 92 2.52 1.78 -0.39
C VAL A 92 2.89 0.30 -0.40
N GLY A 93 3.64 -0.17 -1.41
CA GLY A 93 4.08 -1.57 -1.49
C GLY A 93 5.09 -1.90 -0.40
N MET A 94 6.09 -1.04 -0.21
CA MET A 94 7.10 -1.21 0.85
C MET A 94 6.50 -1.11 2.25
N VAL A 95 5.73 -0.04 2.50
CA VAL A 95 5.07 0.20 3.79
C VAL A 95 4.08 -0.93 4.10
N GLY A 96 3.30 -1.39 3.11
CA GLY A 96 2.42 -2.53 3.28
C GLY A 96 3.17 -3.81 3.65
N ALA A 97 4.29 -4.09 2.99
CA ALA A 97 5.12 -5.26 3.28
C ALA A 97 5.79 -5.20 4.65
N LEU A 98 6.38 -4.06 5.03
CA LEU A 98 7.13 -3.93 6.28
C LEU A 98 6.22 -3.63 7.48
N GLN A 99 5.35 -2.62 7.41
CA GLN A 99 4.46 -2.29 8.52
C GLN A 99 3.32 -3.31 8.68
N GLY A 100 2.79 -3.84 7.56
CA GLY A 100 1.68 -4.79 7.60
C GLY A 100 2.07 -6.14 8.23
N THR A 101 3.29 -6.61 7.98
CA THR A 101 3.78 -7.87 8.56
C THR A 101 4.24 -7.72 10.01
N VAL A 102 4.86 -6.58 10.36
CA VAL A 102 5.38 -6.34 11.71
C VAL A 102 4.27 -5.93 12.69
N TRP A 103 3.45 -4.94 12.35
CA TRP A 103 2.51 -4.33 13.30
C TRP A 103 1.08 -4.87 13.20
N ARG A 104 0.68 -5.35 12.01
CA ARG A 104 -0.71 -5.82 11.79
C ARG A 104 -0.86 -7.33 11.78
N VAL A 105 0.24 -8.07 11.94
CA VAL A 105 0.25 -9.54 11.90
C VAL A 105 -0.41 -10.07 10.61
N ALA A 106 -0.32 -9.30 9.52
CA ALA A 106 -0.84 -9.71 8.22
C ALA A 106 0.23 -10.50 7.46
N THR A 107 -0.18 -11.52 6.72
CA THR A 107 0.69 -12.19 5.76
C THR A 107 0.54 -11.52 4.41
N ILE A 108 1.53 -10.71 4.02
CA ILE A 108 1.53 -10.07 2.69
C ILE A 108 2.01 -11.09 1.66
N VAL A 109 1.13 -11.44 0.73
CA VAL A 109 1.42 -12.32 -0.40
C VAL A 109 1.87 -11.46 -1.57
N LEU A 110 3.09 -11.70 -2.04
CA LEU A 110 3.66 -11.06 -3.22
C LEU A 110 3.55 -11.99 -4.42
N GLY A 111 3.34 -11.42 -5.61
CA GLY A 111 3.43 -12.17 -6.85
C GLY A 111 4.88 -12.55 -7.19
N PRO A 112 5.09 -13.49 -8.12
CA PRO A 112 6.44 -13.82 -8.61
C PRO A 112 7.18 -12.57 -9.12
N SER A 113 8.43 -12.39 -8.72
CA SER A 113 9.26 -11.23 -9.10
C SER A 113 9.72 -11.24 -10.56
N THR A 114 9.53 -12.35 -11.27
CA THR A 114 10.01 -12.54 -12.65
C THR A 114 9.15 -11.85 -13.70
N LYS A 115 7.92 -11.43 -13.36
CA LYS A 115 7.00 -10.77 -14.28
C LYS A 115 6.21 -9.66 -13.57
N PRO A 116 5.89 -8.55 -14.25
CA PRO A 116 4.95 -7.57 -13.73
C PRO A 116 3.57 -8.20 -13.41
N PRO A 117 2.84 -7.70 -12.41
CA PRO A 117 1.54 -8.22 -12.03
C PRO A 117 0.48 -7.83 -13.07
N GLY A 118 0.22 -8.73 -14.01
CA GLY A 118 -0.91 -8.66 -14.94
C GLY A 118 -2.15 -9.40 -14.41
N PRO A 119 -3.32 -9.27 -15.05
CA PRO A 119 -4.55 -9.92 -14.62
C PRO A 119 -4.43 -11.44 -14.55
N ALA A 120 -3.85 -12.09 -15.57
CA ALA A 120 -3.69 -13.55 -15.58
C ALA A 120 -2.80 -14.07 -14.44
N LEU A 121 -1.67 -13.40 -14.18
CA LEU A 121 -0.80 -13.76 -13.06
C LEU A 121 -1.47 -13.48 -11.72
N SER A 122 -2.16 -12.36 -11.61
CA SER A 122 -2.89 -11.98 -10.39
C SER A 122 -4.00 -12.98 -10.08
N ALA A 123 -4.75 -13.43 -11.08
CA ALA A 123 -5.76 -14.47 -10.93
C ALA A 123 -5.16 -15.79 -10.40
N GLN A 124 -3.99 -16.20 -10.88
CA GLN A 124 -3.28 -17.36 -10.33
C GLN A 124 -2.89 -17.15 -8.85
N VAL A 125 -2.43 -15.95 -8.49
CA VAL A 125 -2.13 -15.63 -7.07
C VAL A 125 -3.40 -15.62 -6.22
N LEU A 126 -4.52 -15.10 -6.73
CA LEU A 126 -5.81 -15.16 -6.03
C LEU A 126 -6.26 -16.62 -5.83
N GLN A 127 -6.11 -17.46 -6.85
CA GLN A 127 -6.54 -18.85 -6.84
C GLN A 127 -5.69 -19.73 -5.90
N PHE A 128 -4.37 -19.62 -5.99
CA PHE A 128 -3.44 -20.52 -5.30
C PHE A 128 -2.80 -19.91 -4.05
N GLY A 129 -2.82 -18.58 -3.93
CA GLY A 129 -2.19 -17.85 -2.83
C GLY A 129 -2.98 -17.87 -1.53
N GLN A 130 -4.14 -18.53 -1.48
CA GLN A 130 -5.08 -18.58 -0.34
C GLN A 130 -5.26 -17.22 0.33
N VAL A 131 -5.40 -16.18 -0.49
CA VAL A 131 -5.52 -14.81 -0.01
C VAL A 131 -6.97 -14.53 0.36
N GLN A 132 -7.14 -13.71 1.39
CA GLN A 132 -8.44 -13.32 1.94
C GLN A 132 -8.79 -11.88 1.58
N GLY A 133 -7.83 -11.10 1.08
CA GLY A 133 -8.07 -9.74 0.63
C GLY A 133 -7.07 -9.31 -0.43
N PHE A 134 -7.42 -8.21 -1.10
CA PHE A 134 -6.63 -7.59 -2.16
C PHE A 134 -6.33 -6.13 -1.80
N VAL A 135 -5.08 -5.71 -1.99
CA VAL A 135 -4.66 -4.30 -1.89
C VAL A 135 -3.92 -3.93 -3.16
N GLY A 136 -4.51 -3.13 -4.04
CA GLY A 136 -3.88 -2.84 -5.33
C GLY A 136 -4.50 -1.69 -6.12
N PRO A 137 -3.93 -1.38 -7.30
CA PRO A 137 -4.43 -0.29 -8.14
C PRO A 137 -5.80 -0.64 -8.75
N PRO A 138 -6.72 0.32 -8.89
CA PRO A 138 -8.04 0.10 -9.51
C PRO A 138 -7.97 -0.49 -10.92
N LEU A 139 -6.93 -0.13 -11.69
CA LEU A 139 -6.74 -0.64 -13.06
C LEU A 139 -6.64 -2.17 -13.10
N LEU A 140 -5.90 -2.76 -12.16
CA LEU A 140 -5.74 -4.21 -12.09
C LEU A 140 -7.01 -4.88 -11.58
N LEU A 141 -7.66 -4.30 -10.56
CA LEU A 141 -8.94 -4.78 -10.08
C LEU A 141 -10.00 -4.81 -11.19
N LYS A 142 -10.09 -3.73 -11.98
CA LYS A 142 -10.96 -3.66 -13.16
C LYS A 142 -10.62 -4.74 -14.19
N ALA A 143 -9.33 -4.98 -14.45
CA ALA A 143 -8.92 -6.01 -15.39
C ALA A 143 -9.30 -7.43 -14.92
N LEU A 144 -9.20 -7.70 -13.62
CA LEU A 144 -9.67 -8.97 -13.02
C LEU A 144 -11.19 -9.11 -13.11
N CYS A 145 -11.95 -8.04 -12.89
CA CYS A 145 -13.42 -8.09 -12.96
C CYS A 145 -13.98 -8.28 -14.38
N ARG A 146 -13.17 -8.08 -15.43
CA ARG A 146 -13.60 -8.27 -16.83
C ARG A 146 -13.64 -9.73 -17.25
N ASP A 147 -12.82 -10.57 -16.63
CA ASP A 147 -12.78 -12.01 -16.90
C ASP A 147 -13.70 -12.73 -15.91
N PRO A 148 -14.72 -13.49 -16.36
CA PRO A 148 -15.68 -14.13 -15.46
C PRO A 148 -15.02 -15.05 -14.42
N ALA A 149 -14.00 -15.81 -14.79
CA ALA A 149 -13.31 -16.72 -13.86
C ALA A 149 -12.55 -15.93 -12.77
N SER A 150 -11.85 -14.87 -13.17
CA SER A 150 -11.16 -13.98 -12.24
C SER A 150 -12.12 -13.19 -11.35
N LEU A 151 -13.29 -12.80 -11.86
CA LEU A 151 -14.32 -12.12 -11.08
C LEU A 151 -14.83 -12.99 -9.93
N GLU A 152 -15.03 -14.29 -10.15
CA GLU A 152 -15.44 -15.21 -9.07
C GLU A 152 -14.38 -15.31 -7.97
N LEU A 153 -13.09 -15.29 -8.33
CA LEU A 153 -12.01 -15.21 -7.34
C LEU A 153 -12.05 -13.90 -6.54
N VAL A 154 -12.32 -12.78 -7.21
CA VAL A 154 -12.44 -11.45 -6.57
C VAL A 154 -13.64 -11.41 -5.61
N ARG A 155 -14.79 -11.99 -6.00
CA ARG A 155 -16.00 -12.08 -5.17
C ARG A 155 -15.80 -12.95 -3.91
N GLY A 156 -14.86 -13.89 -3.94
CA GLY A 156 -14.51 -14.72 -2.79
C GLY A 156 -13.64 -14.02 -1.74
N LEU A 157 -13.17 -12.79 -2.00
CA LEU A 157 -12.35 -12.03 -1.05
C LEU A 157 -13.21 -11.44 0.06
N ARG A 158 -12.65 -11.32 1.26
CA ARG A 158 -13.31 -10.69 2.42
C ARG A 158 -13.27 -9.17 2.38
N PHE A 159 -12.31 -8.61 1.65
CA PHE A 159 -12.19 -7.17 1.49
C PHE A 159 -11.32 -6.82 0.29
N ILE A 160 -11.54 -5.62 -0.22
CA ILE A 160 -10.74 -5.00 -1.27
C ILE A 160 -10.37 -3.60 -0.82
N ASN A 161 -9.09 -3.30 -0.86
CA ASN A 161 -8.56 -1.96 -0.71
C ASN A 161 -7.94 -1.53 -2.05
N TRP A 162 -8.29 -0.34 -2.52
CA TRP A 162 -7.71 0.24 -3.71
C TRP A 162 -7.15 1.63 -3.42
N GLY A 163 -6.19 2.06 -4.23
CA GLY A 163 -5.57 3.37 -4.07
C GLY A 163 -4.73 3.78 -5.28
N GLY A 164 -4.29 5.04 -5.27
CA GLY A 164 -3.49 5.64 -6.33
C GLY A 164 -4.31 6.18 -7.51
N ALA A 165 -5.60 5.82 -7.63
CA ALA A 165 -6.54 6.37 -8.59
C ALA A 165 -8.00 6.17 -8.11
N PRO A 166 -8.98 6.88 -8.69
CA PRO A 166 -10.40 6.60 -8.47
C PRO A 166 -10.81 5.21 -8.98
N LEU A 167 -11.75 4.55 -8.29
CA LEU A 167 -12.41 3.35 -8.79
C LEU A 167 -13.63 3.75 -9.63
N GLU A 168 -13.82 3.08 -10.77
CA GLU A 168 -15.00 3.29 -11.60
C GLU A 168 -16.26 2.80 -10.89
N LYS A 169 -17.33 3.61 -10.93
CA LYS A 169 -18.61 3.30 -10.27
C LYS A 169 -19.14 1.93 -10.67
N ALA A 170 -19.07 1.58 -11.96
CA ALA A 170 -19.54 0.29 -12.46
C ALA A 170 -18.83 -0.92 -11.82
N ILE A 171 -17.54 -0.79 -11.48
CA ILE A 171 -16.80 -1.85 -10.77
C ILE A 171 -17.22 -1.91 -9.31
N GLY A 172 -17.44 -0.76 -8.67
CA GLY A 172 -18.00 -0.70 -7.31
C GLY A 172 -19.38 -1.35 -7.24
N ASP A 173 -20.28 -0.98 -8.16
CA ASP A 173 -21.64 -1.54 -8.24
C ASP A 173 -21.63 -3.06 -8.48
N LEU A 174 -20.66 -3.57 -9.23
CA LEU A 174 -20.49 -5.00 -9.51
C LEU A 174 -20.08 -5.81 -8.27
N LEU A 175 -19.33 -5.19 -7.35
CA LEU A 175 -18.68 -5.87 -6.22
C LEU A 175 -19.37 -5.65 -4.87
N LYS A 176 -20.14 -4.56 -4.72
CA LYS A 176 -20.72 -4.12 -3.43
C LYS A 176 -21.54 -5.18 -2.68
N ASP A 177 -22.16 -6.12 -3.39
CA ASP A 177 -23.04 -7.14 -2.78
C ASP A 177 -22.25 -8.39 -2.33
N TYR A 178 -20.95 -8.44 -2.62
CA TYR A 178 -20.07 -9.58 -2.33
C TYR A 178 -19.01 -9.28 -1.26
N ILE A 179 -18.75 -8.00 -0.94
CA ILE A 179 -17.57 -7.54 -0.20
C ILE A 179 -17.92 -6.49 0.85
#